data_AF-B1IBK6-F1
#
_entry.id   AF-B1IBK6-F1
#
_cell.length_a   1.000
_cell.length_b   1.000
_cell.length_c   1.000
_cell.angle_alpha   90.00
_cell.angle_beta   90.00
_cell.angle_gamma   90.00
#
_symmetry.space_group_name_H-M   'P 1'
#
loop_
_entity.id
_entity.type
_entity.pdbx_description
1 polymer ?
#
loop_
_entity_poly.entity_id
_entity_poly.type
_entity_poly.pdbx_seq_one_letter_code
_entity_poly.pdbx_strand_id
1 'polypeptide(L)'
;MKKYSIVDKIVLSTKIKRIIIFTVFRENWEPYMKKYTEVFQSQFPNLNIDYLLLDTEQIDLDSYLDADIIIIGGGNTEKYIANLC
;
A
#
# COMPACT_ATOMS: atom_id res chain seq x y z
N MET A 1 -11.51 21.82 -15.04
CA MET A 1 -11.39 20.35 -15.11
C MET A 1 -10.90 19.83 -13.77
N LYS A 2 -11.72 19.09 -13.01
CA LYS A 2 -11.19 18.32 -11.87
C LYS A 2 -10.38 17.16 -12.46
N LYS A 3 -9.05 17.20 -12.34
CA LYS A 3 -8.22 16.02 -12.58
C LYS A 3 -8.63 15.01 -11.52
N TYR A 4 -9.43 14.02 -11.88
CA TYR A 4 -9.61 12.85 -11.04
C TYR A 4 -8.25 12.17 -10.97
N SER A 5 -7.60 12.26 -9.80
CA SER A 5 -6.41 11.47 -9.51
C SER A 5 -6.76 9.98 -9.62
N ILE A 6 -5.78 9.12 -9.85
CA ILE A 6 -6.02 7.66 -9.88
C ILE A 6 -6.71 7.18 -8.59
N VAL A 7 -6.38 7.82 -7.46
CA VAL A 7 -7.01 7.61 -6.16
C VAL A 7 -8.51 7.91 -6.21
N ASP A 8 -8.92 9.05 -6.77
CA ASP A 8 -10.33 9.41 -6.85
C ASP A 8 -11.14 8.36 -7.63
N LYS A 9 -10.55 7.76 -8.67
CA LYS A 9 -11.20 6.68 -9.43
C LYS A 9 -11.38 5.41 -8.59
N ILE A 10 -10.38 5.03 -7.81
CA ILE A 10 -10.39 3.83 -6.95
C ILE A 10 -11.44 3.98 -5.83
N VAL A 11 -11.53 5.18 -5.27
CA VAL A 11 -12.43 5.50 -4.15
C VAL A 11 -13.88 5.48 -4.62
N LEU A 12 -14.15 6.03 -5.80
CA LEU A 12 -15.50 6.09 -6.37
C LEU A 12 -16.04 4.71 -6.76
N SER A 13 -15.19 3.71 -6.95
CA SER A 13 -15.61 2.39 -7.43
C SER A 13 -15.87 1.35 -6.34
N THR A 14 -15.54 1.61 -5.06
CA THR A 14 -15.33 0.50 -4.11
C THR A 14 -15.62 0.82 -2.64
N LYS A 15 -16.12 -0.17 -1.89
CA LYS A 15 -16.05 -0.17 -0.41
C LYS A 15 -14.70 -0.76 0.00
N ILE A 16 -13.71 0.08 0.21
CA ILE A 16 -12.37 -0.34 0.65
C ILE A 16 -12.38 -0.47 2.18
N LYS A 17 -11.93 -1.62 2.69
CA LYS A 17 -11.80 -1.90 4.12
C LYS A 17 -10.38 -2.27 4.53
N ARG A 18 -9.60 -2.89 3.65
CA ARG A 18 -8.21 -3.30 3.91
C ARG A 18 -7.29 -2.95 2.74
N ILE A 19 -6.24 -2.20 3.03
CA ILE A 19 -5.13 -1.94 2.09
C ILE A 19 -3.86 -2.57 2.65
N ILE A 20 -3.14 -3.28 1.80
CA ILE A 20 -1.81 -3.80 2.12
C ILE A 20 -0.79 -3.03 1.31
N ILE A 21 0.29 -2.60 1.97
CA ILE A 21 1.35 -1.82 1.33
C ILE A 21 2.66 -2.56 1.49
N PHE A 22 3.19 -3.01 0.37
CA PHE A 22 4.53 -3.56 0.29
C PHE A 22 5.52 -2.46 -0.05
N THR A 23 6.58 -2.32 0.75
CA THR A 23 7.71 -1.47 0.42
C THR A 23 9.04 -2.14 0.78
N VAL A 24 10.14 -1.50 0.43
CA VAL A 24 11.49 -1.92 0.82
C VAL A 24 12.11 -0.86 1.71
N PHE A 25 12.99 -1.29 2.61
CA PHE A 25 13.58 -0.45 3.61
C PHE A 25 14.43 0.67 2.98
N ARG A 26 14.18 1.88 3.48
CA ARG A 26 14.98 3.09 3.34
C ARG A 26 14.66 4.01 4.52
N GLU A 27 15.55 4.91 4.89
CA GLU A 27 15.45 5.69 6.14
C GLU A 27 14.09 6.39 6.36
N ASN A 28 13.41 6.82 5.30
CA ASN A 28 12.13 7.53 5.36
C ASN A 28 10.93 6.73 4.81
N TRP A 29 11.01 5.40 4.80
CA TRP A 29 9.98 4.53 4.19
C TRP A 29 8.58 4.79 4.77
N GLU A 30 8.44 4.88 6.10
CA GLU A 30 7.14 4.97 6.76
C GLU A 30 6.44 6.32 6.50
N PRO A 31 7.08 7.49 6.74
CA PRO A 31 6.46 8.77 6.38
C PRO A 31 6.15 8.90 4.87
N TYR A 32 7.01 8.31 4.02
CA TYR A 32 6.78 8.30 2.59
C TYR A 32 5.53 7.50 2.22
N MET A 33 5.35 6.30 2.77
CA MET A 33 4.17 5.47 2.52
C MET A 33 2.89 6.10 3.10
N LYS A 34 2.94 6.62 4.34
CA LYS A 34 1.79 7.27 4.99
C LYS A 34 1.23 8.43 4.16
N LYS A 35 2.08 9.21 3.52
CA LYS A 35 1.65 10.31 2.64
C LYS A 35 0.73 9.84 1.49
N TYR A 36 0.93 8.63 0.96
CA TYR A 36 0.09 8.09 -0.11
C TYR A 36 -1.22 7.51 0.41
N THR A 37 -1.30 7.18 1.69
CA THR A 37 -2.48 6.55 2.31
C THR A 37 -3.42 7.53 2.97
N GLU A 38 -2.95 8.73 3.34
CA GLU A 38 -3.75 9.78 3.99
C GLU A 38 -5.08 10.04 3.28
N VAL A 39 -5.06 10.06 1.95
CA VAL A 39 -6.26 10.26 1.14
C VAL A 39 -7.28 9.13 1.31
N PHE A 40 -6.84 7.87 1.36
CA PHE A 40 -7.72 6.73 1.60
C PHE A 40 -8.26 6.75 3.04
N GLN A 41 -7.43 7.03 4.03
CA GLN A 41 -7.86 7.17 5.42
C GLN A 41 -8.90 8.27 5.60
N SER A 42 -8.74 9.40 4.89
CA SER A 42 -9.68 10.52 4.94
C SER A 42 -11.07 10.18 4.37
N GLN A 43 -11.14 9.19 3.47
CA GLN A 43 -12.36 8.80 2.77
C GLN A 43 -13.00 7.53 3.37
N PHE A 44 -12.21 6.70 4.05
CA PHE A 44 -12.64 5.44 4.67
C PHE A 44 -12.20 5.42 6.15
N PRO A 45 -13.05 5.91 7.09
CA PRO A 45 -12.67 6.07 8.50
C PRO A 45 -12.31 4.77 9.25
N ASN A 46 -12.80 3.63 8.75
CA ASN A 46 -12.55 2.29 9.32
C ASN A 46 -11.57 1.47 8.47
N LEU A 47 -10.76 2.14 7.65
CA LEU A 47 -9.79 1.49 6.78
C LEU A 47 -8.64 0.91 7.60
N ASN A 48 -8.43 -0.39 7.48
CA ASN A 48 -7.20 -1.00 7.95
C ASN A 48 -6.10 -0.85 6.89
N ILE A 49 -4.91 -0.43 7.32
CA ILE A 49 -3.74 -0.31 6.46
C ILE A 49 -2.56 -1.00 7.12
N ASP A 50 -2.09 -2.07 6.49
CA ASP A 50 -0.89 -2.79 6.91
C ASP A 50 0.28 -2.33 6.02
N TYR A 51 1.41 -1.97 6.64
CA TYR A 51 2.65 -1.62 5.94
C TYR A 51 3.67 -2.72 6.20
N LEU A 52 4.25 -3.26 5.13
CA LEU A 52 5.14 -4.42 5.16
C LEU A 52 6.45 -4.10 4.46
N LEU A 53 7.56 -4.42 5.11
CA LEU A 53 8.91 -4.25 4.59
C LEU A 53 9.44 -5.56 4.03
N LEU A 54 9.34 -5.72 2.71
CA LEU A 54 9.67 -6.96 2.01
C LEU A 54 11.10 -7.46 2.21
N ASP A 55 12.06 -6.55 2.39
CA ASP A 55 13.48 -6.88 2.52
C ASP A 55 13.96 -7.00 3.97
N THR A 56 13.06 -6.84 4.96
CA THR A 56 13.41 -6.93 6.39
C THR A 56 12.50 -7.87 7.18
N GLU A 57 11.30 -8.14 6.70
CA GLU A 57 10.30 -8.95 7.40
C GLU A 57 10.11 -10.31 6.72
N GLN A 58 9.85 -11.36 7.51
CA GLN A 58 9.32 -12.60 6.98
C GLN A 58 7.82 -12.43 6.79
N ILE A 59 7.37 -12.57 5.54
CA ILE A 59 6.01 -12.23 5.13
C ILE A 59 5.30 -13.49 4.64
N ASP A 60 4.16 -13.80 5.25
CA ASP A 60 3.25 -14.82 4.79
C ASP A 60 2.25 -14.21 3.80
N LEU A 61 2.48 -14.44 2.50
CA LEU A 61 1.67 -13.86 1.43
C LEU A 61 0.19 -14.30 1.48
N ASP A 62 -0.10 -15.46 2.05
CA ASP A 62 -1.47 -15.98 2.14
C ASP A 62 -2.34 -15.14 3.08
N SER A 63 -1.72 -14.43 4.04
CA SER A 63 -2.42 -13.55 4.99
C SER A 63 -3.01 -12.27 4.37
N TYR A 64 -2.75 -12.03 3.07
CA TYR A 64 -3.17 -10.83 2.34
C TYR A 64 -4.12 -11.12 1.16
N LEU A 65 -4.56 -12.37 1.00
CA LEU A 65 -5.48 -12.76 -0.09
C LEU A 65 -6.85 -12.05 -0.01
N ASP A 66 -7.23 -11.56 1.16
CA ASP A 66 -8.48 -10.83 1.41
C ASP A 66 -8.34 -9.30 1.28
N ALA A 67 -7.16 -8.81 0.89
CA ALA A 67 -6.93 -7.38 0.70
C ALA A 67 -7.80 -6.82 -0.43
N ASP A 68 -8.44 -5.67 -0.19
CA ASP A 68 -9.18 -4.96 -1.24
C ASP A 68 -8.22 -4.29 -2.23
N ILE A 69 -7.08 -3.81 -1.73
CA ILE A 69 -6.04 -3.14 -2.50
C ILE A 69 -4.66 -3.57 -2.02
N ILE A 70 -3.80 -3.87 -2.99
CA ILE A 70 -2.36 -4.02 -2.78
C ILE A 70 -1.66 -2.82 -3.44
N ILE A 71 -0.83 -2.12 -2.67
CA ILE A 71 0.04 -1.05 -3.15
C ILE A 71 1.49 -1.52 -3.04
N ILE A 72 2.23 -1.45 -4.14
CA ILE A 72 3.69 -1.67 -4.14
C ILE A 72 4.35 -0.29 -4.22
N GLY A 73 5.00 0.10 -3.13
CA GLY A 73 5.68 1.39 -3.02
C GLY A 73 6.88 1.49 -3.95
N GLY A 74 7.27 2.72 -4.31
CA GLY A 74 8.52 2.94 -5.05
C GLY A 74 9.76 2.67 -4.20
N GLY A 75 10.77 2.02 -4.76
CA GLY A 75 12.02 1.67 -4.07
C GLY A 75 13.00 0.94 -4.99
N ASN A 76 13.98 0.24 -4.41
CA ASN A 76 14.93 -0.57 -5.18
C ASN A 76 14.22 -1.83 -5.73
N THR A 77 13.98 -1.86 -7.05
CA THR A 77 13.31 -2.96 -7.76
C THR A 77 13.96 -4.32 -7.55
N GLU A 78 15.30 -4.41 -7.48
CA GLU A 78 16.01 -5.68 -7.29
C GLU A 78 15.65 -6.33 -5.95
N LYS A 79 15.50 -5.50 -4.90
CA LYS A 79 15.05 -5.98 -3.59
C LYS A 79 13.62 -6.53 -3.62
N TYR A 80 12.73 -5.92 -4.41
CA TYR A 80 11.38 -6.45 -4.56
C TYR A 80 11.40 -7.82 -5.24
N ILE A 81 12.14 -7.96 -6.35
CA ILE A 81 12.23 -9.23 -7.08
C ILE A 81 12.82 -10.33 -6.19
N ALA A 82 13.89 -10.03 -5.44
CA ALA A 82 14.56 -11.01 -4.59
C ALA A 82 13.70 -11.55 -3.42
N ASN A 83 12.63 -10.84 -3.05
CA ASN A 83 11.77 -11.23 -1.93
C ASN A 83 10.34 -11.63 -2.37
N LEU A 84 9.99 -11.47 -3.65
CA LEU A 84 8.69 -11.83 -4.21
C LEU A 84 8.76 -12.97 -5.25
N CYS A 85 9.95 -13.33 -5.73
CA CYS A 85 10.20 -14.41 -6.70
C CYS A 85 11.17 -15.42 -6.11
#